data_AF-A0A1G3JJ05-F1
#
_entry.id   AF-A0A1G3JJ05-F1
#
_cell.length_a   1.000
_cell.length_b   1.000
_cell.length_c   1.000
_cell.angle_alpha   90.00
_cell.angle_beta   90.00
_cell.angle_gamma   90.00
#
_symmetry.space_group_name_H-M   'P 1'
#
loop_
_entity.id
_entity.type
_entity.pdbx_description
1 polymer ?
#
loop_
_entity_poly.entity_id
_entity_poly.type
_entity_poly.pdbx_seq_one_letter_code
_entity_poly.pdbx_strand_id
1 'polypeptide(L)' 'MDSAKEDVLAYMTFPTQHHTKLHSNNPIKGLNGDIKRRTDVVGIFLNEEAIIRLVSAILLEQNDE' A
#
# COMPACT_ATOMS: atom_id res chain seq x y z
N MET A 1 -12.39 -17.94 -12.73
CA MET A 1 -12.38 -17.37 -11.37
C MET A 1 -11.86 -18.36 -10.32
N ASP A 2 -11.91 -19.67 -10.58
CA ASP A 2 -11.46 -20.69 -9.62
C ASP A 2 -9.96 -20.65 -9.28
N SER A 3 -9.12 -20.10 -10.15
CA SER A 3 -7.67 -20.01 -9.94
C SER A 3 -7.25 -19.03 -8.84
N ALA A 4 -8.05 -17.99 -8.55
CA ALA A 4 -7.71 -16.99 -7.54
C ALA A 4 -7.97 -17.48 -6.09
N LYS A 5 -8.68 -18.61 -5.94
CA LYS A 5 -9.05 -19.15 -4.63
C LYS A 5 -7.82 -19.58 -3.84
N GLU A 6 -6.86 -20.22 -4.50
CA GLU A 6 -5.62 -20.70 -3.87
C GLU A 6 -4.76 -19.52 -3.40
N ASP A 7 -4.64 -18.47 -4.23
CA ASP A 7 -3.90 -17.25 -3.89
C ASP A 7 -4.52 -16.51 -2.70
N VAL A 8 -5.85 -16.38 -2.66
CA VAL A 8 -6.56 -15.68 -1.58
C VAL A 8 -6.49 -16.45 -0.26
N LEU A 9 -6.43 -17.78 -0.30
CA LEU A 9 -6.40 -18.63 0.91
C LEU A 9 -4.98 -18.98 1.36
N ALA A 10 -3.93 -18.64 0.61
CA ALA A 10 -2.54 -18.96 0.93
C ALA A 10 -2.13 -18.50 2.35
N TYR A 11 -2.70 -17.40 2.85
CA TYR A 11 -2.40 -16.89 4.19
C TYR A 11 -2.93 -17.78 5.34
N MET A 12 -3.86 -18.70 5.05
CA MET A 12 -4.39 -19.62 6.07
C MET A 12 -3.35 -20.61 6.60
N THR A 13 -2.20 -20.73 5.93
CA THR A 13 -1.04 -21.53 6.39
C THR A 13 -0.31 -20.90 7.58
N PHE A 14 -0.49 -19.60 7.84
CA PHE A 14 0.08 -18.92 9.00
C PHE A 14 -0.72 -19.19 10.28
N PRO A 15 -0.13 -19.03 11.48
CA PRO A 15 -0.87 -19.02 12.74
C PRO A 15 -2.07 -18.06 12.72
N THR A 16 -3.20 -18.47 13.32
CA THR A 16 -4.46 -17.70 13.32
C THR A 16 -4.32 -16.27 13.85
N GLN A 17 -3.39 -16.04 14.79
CA GLN A 17 -3.05 -14.70 15.29
C GLN A 17 -2.61 -13.70 14.19
N HIS A 18 -2.10 -14.18 13.05
CA HIS A 18 -1.67 -13.32 11.94
C HIS A 18 -2.75 -13.10 10.88
N HIS A 19 -3.83 -13.91 10.88
CA HIS A 19 -4.86 -13.89 9.83
C HIS A 19 -5.53 -12.52 9.70
N THR A 20 -5.90 -11.89 10.82
CA THR A 20 -6.54 -10.57 10.82
C THR A 20 -5.67 -9.50 10.15
N LYS A 21 -4.35 -9.57 10.36
CA LYS A 21 -3.41 -8.61 9.76
C LYS A 21 -3.16 -8.92 8.28
N LEU A 22 -3.03 -10.20 7.91
CA LEU A 22 -2.75 -10.63 6.54
C LEU A 22 -3.95 -10.50 5.60
N HIS A 23 -5.17 -10.73 6.09
CA HIS A 23 -6.40 -10.57 5.31
C HIS A 23 -6.78 -9.08 5.12
N SER A 24 -6.31 -8.20 6.00
CA SER A 24 -6.63 -6.78 5.92
C SER A 24 -5.82 -6.06 4.84
N ASN A 25 -6.51 -5.38 3.93
CA ASN A 25 -5.88 -4.44 2.99
C ASN A 25 -5.88 -2.99 3.50
N ASN A 26 -6.24 -2.75 4.77
CA ASN A 26 -6.35 -1.41 5.33
C ASN A 26 -5.03 -0.61 5.25
N PRO A 27 -3.85 -1.17 5.59
CA PRO A 27 -2.59 -0.42 5.51
C PRO A 27 -2.27 0.06 4.08
N ILE A 28 -2.47 -0.82 3.09
CA ILE A 28 -2.22 -0.49 1.68
C ILE A 28 -3.23 0.54 1.17
N LYS A 29 -4.51 0.44 1.57
CA LYS A 29 -5.54 1.44 1.23
C LYS A 29 -5.21 2.81 1.82
N GLY A 30 -4.73 2.86 3.07
CA GLY A 30 -4.28 4.09 3.72
C GLY A 30 -3.13 4.74 2.95
N LEU A 31 -2.05 3.99 2.72
CA LEU A 31 -0.89 4.45 1.95
C LEU A 31 -1.28 4.96 0.56
N ASN A 32 -2.10 4.21 -0.18
CA ASN A 32 -2.56 4.63 -1.51
C ASN A 32 -3.44 5.89 -1.45
N GLY A 33 -4.22 6.05 -0.38
CA GLY A 33 -4.99 7.27 -0.12
C GLY A 33 -4.11 8.49 0.08
N ASP A 34 -3.02 8.35 0.83
CA ASP A 34 -2.07 9.44 1.08
C ASP A 34 -1.24 9.80 -0.15
N ILE A 35 -0.77 8.79 -0.88
CA ILE A 35 -0.11 9.01 -2.18
C ILE A 35 -1.05 9.81 -3.09
N LYS A 36 -2.29 9.36 -3.27
CA LYS A 36 -3.27 10.03 -4.12
C LYS A 36 -3.51 11.48 -3.67
N ARG A 37 -3.79 11.70 -2.39
CA ARG A 37 -4.08 13.04 -1.84
C ARG A 37 -2.90 14.01 -2.05
N ARG A 38 -1.66 13.56 -1.84
CA ARG A 38 -0.48 14.43 -1.98
C ARG A 38 -0.09 14.65 -3.44
N THR A 39 -0.29 13.67 -4.32
CA THR A 39 -0.12 13.87 -5.76
C THR A 39 -1.18 14.80 -6.34
N ASP A 40 -2.42 14.75 -5.83
CA ASP A 40 -3.51 15.63 -6.28
C ASP A 40 -3.21 17.12 -6.00
N VAL A 41 -2.45 17.44 -4.93
CA VAL A 41 -2.00 18.81 -4.63
C VAL A 41 -0.96 19.31 -5.64
N VAL A 42 -0.08 18.43 -6.12
CA VAL A 42 0.96 18.79 -7.11
C VAL A 42 0.36 18.91 -8.52
N GLY A 43 -0.63 18.08 -8.85
CA GLY A 43 -1.32 18.06 -10.14
C GLY A 43 -0.50 17.43 -11.26
N ILE A 44 0.63 18.03 -11.64
CA ILE A 44 1.51 17.56 -12.74
C ILE A 44 2.96 17.55 -12.29
N PHE A 45 3.68 16.47 -12.60
CA PHE A 45 5.12 16.33 -12.36
C PHE A 45 5.91 16.60 -13.64
N LEU A 46 7.00 17.38 -13.53
CA LEU A 46 7.84 17.75 -14.67
C LEU A 46 8.82 16.63 -15.09
N ASN A 47 9.03 15.62 -14.24
CA ASN A 47 9.85 14.44 -14.49
C ASN A 47 9.53 13.31 -13.48
N GLU A 48 10.09 12.13 -13.73
CA GLU A 48 9.93 10.95 -12.87
C GLU A 48 10.62 11.09 -11.50
N GLU A 49 11.76 11.77 -11.43
CA GLU A 49 12.49 11.97 -10.16
C GLU A 49 11.66 12.76 -9.14
N ALA A 50 10.84 13.71 -9.60
CA ALA A 50 9.99 14.52 -8.74
C ALA A 50 8.87 13.69 -8.08
N ILE A 51 8.25 12.77 -8.81
CA ILE A 51 7.22 11.87 -8.24
C ILE A 51 7.86 10.82 -7.33
N ILE A 52 9.01 10.24 -7.72
CA ILE A 52 9.75 9.30 -6.88
C ILE A 52 10.10 9.96 -5.54
N ARG A 53 10.63 11.20 -5.55
CA ARG A 53 11.00 11.91 -4.33
C ARG A 53 9.81 12.17 -3.40
N LEU A 54 8.63 12.52 -3.95
CA LEU A 54 7.42 12.69 -3.15
C LEU A 54 7.00 11.36 -2.52
N VAL A 55 6.90 10.29 -3.30
CA VAL A 55 6.46 8.98 -2.81
C VAL A 55 7.46 8.42 -1.80
N SER A 56 8.76 8.58 -2.02
CA SER A 56 9.80 8.19 -1.06
C SER A 56 9.67 8.93 0.27
N ALA A 57 9.34 10.23 0.25
CA ALA A 57 9.09 10.98 1.48
C ALA A 57 7.86 10.45 2.24
N ILE A 58 6.77 10.14 1.53
CA ILE A 58 5.55 9.55 2.14
C ILE A 58 5.85 8.19 2.78
N LEU A 59 6.62 7.34 2.09
CA LEU A 59 7.01 6.04 2.60
C LEU A 59 7.91 6.14 3.84
N LEU A 60 8.79 7.15 3.89
CA LEU A 60 9.64 7.40 5.05
C LEU A 60 8.79 7.83 6.26
N GLU A 61 7.85 8.76 6.07
CA GLU A 61 6.93 9.21 7.12
C GLU A 61 6.09 8.05 7.69
N GLN A 62 5.61 7.13 6.84
CA GLN A 62 4.85 5.95 7.27
C GLN A 62 5.67 4.88 8.00
N ASN A 63 7.00 4.88 7.85
CA ASN A 63 7.88 3.93 8.52
C ASN A 63 8.37 4.46 9.88
N ASP A 64 8.34 5.78 10.09
CA ASP A 64 8.66 6.42 11.36
C ASP A 64 7.44 6.46 12.33
N GLU A 65 6.23 6.21 11.81
CA GLU A 65 4.98 5.98 12.58
C GLU A 65 4.81 4.52 13.02
#